data_AF-A0A4V2B3D4-F1
#
_entry.id   AF-A0A4V2B3D4-F1
#
_cell.length_a   1.000
_cell.length_b   1.000
_cell.length_c   1.000
_cell.angle_alpha   90.00
_cell.angle_beta   90.00
_cell.angle_gamma   90.00
#
_symmetry.space_group_name_H-M   'P 1'
#
loop_
_entity.id
_entity.type
_entity.pdbx_description
1 polymer ?
#
loop_
_entity_poly.entity_id
_entity_poly.type
_entity_poly.pdbx_seq_one_letter_code
_entity_poly.pdbx_strand_id
1 'polypeptide(L)'
;MKTSLLSAAALMILLSSTASFAQNAKPLDANDQKALEQTKAMLNDRKQVEAYTKTNKEAASADQQVNALMGGNSADSAEVYKLSSDIFDKLAQDSGGDPAAMQKILADAMKNPAAFAQKLSPEQRAKLGELAGKAEAVKPSASRP
;
A
#
# COMPACT_ATOMS: atom_id res chain seq x y z
N MET A 1 21.30 4.08 -15.03
CA MET A 1 20.32 3.05 -14.58
C MET A 1 20.56 2.81 -13.10
N LYS A 2 19.67 3.29 -12.22
CA LYS A 2 19.76 3.12 -10.76
C LYS A 2 18.54 2.33 -10.31
N THR A 3 18.77 1.04 -10.10
CA THR A 3 17.83 0.06 -9.59
C THR A 3 17.71 0.16 -8.07
N SER A 4 16.57 -0.36 -7.60
CA SER A 4 16.34 -0.98 -6.28
C SER A 4 16.33 -0.06 -5.07
N LEU A 5 15.15 0.13 -4.47
CA LEU A 5 14.93 0.39 -3.01
C LEU A 5 13.44 0.70 -2.69
N LEU A 6 12.58 0.88 -3.70
CA LEU A 6 11.19 1.38 -3.55
C LEU A 6 10.14 0.41 -2.95
N SER A 7 10.47 -0.82 -2.57
CA SER A 7 9.44 -1.84 -2.24
C SER A 7 9.66 -2.69 -0.99
N ALA A 8 10.70 -2.46 -0.20
CA ALA A 8 11.09 -3.43 0.85
C ALA A 8 10.55 -3.14 2.26
N ALA A 9 9.96 -1.97 2.50
CA ALA A 9 9.68 -1.48 3.86
C ALA A 9 8.68 -2.28 4.69
N ALA A 10 7.49 -2.46 4.15
CA ALA A 10 6.37 -3.03 4.87
C ALA A 10 6.49 -4.55 4.96
N LEU A 11 7.48 -5.15 4.29
CA LEU A 11 7.50 -6.57 3.98
C LEU A 11 8.44 -7.39 4.86
N MET A 12 9.40 -6.79 5.57
CA MET A 12 10.43 -7.55 6.32
C MET A 12 10.02 -8.04 7.71
N ILE A 13 8.87 -7.64 8.26
CA ILE A 13 8.50 -8.03 9.65
C ILE A 13 7.95 -9.47 9.76
N LEU A 14 7.59 -10.11 8.65
CA LEU A 14 6.85 -11.38 8.67
C LEU A 14 7.68 -12.64 8.35
N LEU A 15 9.00 -12.54 8.10
CA LEU A 15 9.78 -13.64 7.53
C LEU A 15 10.36 -14.68 8.51
N SER A 16 9.84 -14.84 9.72
CA SER A 16 10.39 -15.83 10.68
C SER A 16 9.56 -17.10 10.87
N SER A 17 8.61 -17.43 9.99
CA SER A 17 7.90 -18.72 10.10
C SER A 17 7.63 -19.31 8.73
N THR A 18 8.54 -20.20 8.31
CA THR A 18 8.35 -21.08 7.17
C THR A 18 7.32 -22.15 7.51
N ALA A 19 6.24 -22.22 6.74
CA ALA A 19 5.60 -23.49 6.43
C ALA A 19 5.09 -23.41 4.98
N SER A 20 5.56 -24.37 4.19
CA SER A 20 5.07 -24.71 2.86
C SER A 20 3.55 -24.67 2.79
N PHE A 21 2.95 -24.32 1.64
CA PHE A 21 2.04 -25.17 0.86
C PHE A 21 1.45 -24.36 -0.30
N ALA A 22 1.53 -24.96 -1.48
CA ALA A 22 0.97 -24.43 -2.70
C ALA A 22 -0.54 -24.72 -2.82
N GLN A 23 -1.20 -23.88 -3.62
CA GLN A 23 -2.42 -24.17 -4.38
C GLN A 23 -3.68 -24.50 -3.58
N ASN A 24 -4.40 -23.45 -3.20
CA ASN A 24 -5.84 -23.23 -3.33
C ASN A 24 -6.12 -21.93 -2.57
N ALA A 25 -6.90 -21.00 -3.13
CA ALA A 25 -7.33 -19.81 -2.39
C ALA A 25 -8.16 -20.27 -1.19
N LYS A 26 -7.50 -20.42 -0.05
CA LYS A 26 -8.13 -20.82 1.21
C LYS A 26 -8.79 -19.57 1.79
N PRO A 27 -10.00 -19.67 2.37
CA PRO A 27 -10.48 -18.58 3.22
C PRO A 27 -9.38 -18.26 4.24
N LEU A 28 -9.05 -16.97 4.37
CA LEU A 28 -8.08 -16.46 5.35
C LEU A 28 -8.36 -17.13 6.70
N ASP A 29 -7.33 -17.72 7.30
CA ASP A 29 -7.51 -18.28 8.63
C ASP A 29 -7.64 -17.14 9.67
N ALA A 30 -8.07 -17.49 10.88
CA ALA A 30 -8.32 -16.49 11.92
C ALA A 30 -7.06 -15.70 12.32
N ASN A 31 -5.87 -16.27 12.16
CA ASN A 31 -4.63 -15.57 12.47
C ASN A 31 -4.27 -14.59 11.36
N ASP A 32 -4.42 -15.00 10.10
CA ASP A 32 -4.17 -14.13 8.95
C ASP A 32 -5.16 -12.97 8.90
N GLN A 33 -6.44 -13.24 9.21
CA GLN A 33 -7.47 -12.20 9.29
C GLN A 33 -7.16 -11.19 10.40
N LYS A 34 -6.69 -11.65 11.57
CA LYS A 34 -6.29 -10.77 12.67
C LYS A 34 -5.06 -9.93 12.32
N ALA A 35 -4.07 -10.52 11.65
CA ALA A 35 -2.88 -9.80 11.19
C ALA A 35 -3.23 -8.72 10.15
N LEU A 36 -4.16 -9.03 9.25
CA LEU A 36 -4.71 -8.07 8.28
C LEU A 36 -5.42 -6.91 8.99
N GLU A 37 -6.30 -7.20 9.95
CA GLU A 37 -6.99 -6.18 10.74
C GLU A 37 -6.01 -5.28 11.51
N GLN A 38 -4.98 -5.86 12.14
CA GLN A 38 -3.93 -5.09 12.80
C GLN A 38 -3.17 -4.19 11.84
N THR A 39 -2.84 -4.69 10.65
CA THR A 39 -2.16 -3.91 9.61
C THR A 39 -3.03 -2.74 9.17
N LYS A 40 -4.33 -2.96 8.93
CA LYS A 40 -5.29 -1.91 8.58
C LYS A 40 -5.45 -0.89 9.70
N ALA A 41 -5.53 -1.35 10.95
CA ALA A 41 -5.64 -0.45 12.10
C ALA A 41 -4.40 0.45 12.21
N MET A 42 -3.21 -0.11 12.03
CA MET A 42 -1.95 0.65 12.00
C MET A 42 -1.93 1.68 10.87
N LEU A 43 -2.34 1.30 9.65
CA LEU A 43 -2.37 2.21 8.50
C LEU A 43 -3.38 3.35 8.67
N ASN A 44 -4.49 3.11 9.36
CA ASN A 44 -5.48 4.15 9.64
C ASN A 44 -5.11 5.05 10.84
N ASP A 45 -4.07 4.71 11.61
CA ASP A 45 -3.59 5.48 12.74
C ASP A 45 -2.27 6.19 12.40
N ARG A 46 -2.36 7.51 12.19
CA ARG A 46 -1.21 8.33 11.82
C ARG A 46 -0.06 8.24 12.83
N LYS A 47 -0.36 8.13 14.14
CA LYS A 47 0.68 8.03 15.17
C LYS A 47 1.42 6.70 15.09
N GLN A 48 0.73 5.63 14.73
CA GLN A 48 1.36 4.32 14.54
C GLN A 48 2.20 4.29 13.28
N VAL A 49 1.75 4.90 12.19
CA VAL A 49 2.58 5.07 10.98
C VAL A 49 3.85 5.86 11.31
N GLU A 50 3.75 6.98 12.02
CA GLU A 50 4.92 7.78 12.43
C GLU A 50 5.85 7.07 13.41
N ALA A 51 5.30 6.27 14.32
CA ALA A 51 6.12 5.45 15.21
C ALA A 51 6.89 4.39 14.42
N TYR A 52 6.25 3.80 13.41
CA TYR A 52 6.84 2.78 12.56
C TYR A 52 7.94 3.34 11.64
N THR A 53 7.74 4.53 11.08
CA THR A 53 8.75 5.16 10.22
C THR A 53 10.04 5.53 10.96
N LYS A 54 9.97 5.78 12.28
CA LYS A 54 11.16 6.02 13.10
C LYS A 54 12.08 4.81 13.22
N THR A 55 11.53 3.60 13.09
CA THR A 55 12.29 2.34 13.25
C THR A 55 12.54 1.62 11.94
N ASN A 56 11.86 2.02 10.85
CA ASN A 56 11.97 1.40 9.52
C ASN A 56 12.28 2.45 8.44
N LYS A 57 13.49 2.37 7.85
CA LYS A 57 14.01 3.38 6.90
C LYS A 57 13.22 3.41 5.61
N GLU A 58 12.85 2.25 5.12
CA GLU A 58 12.09 2.15 3.88
C GLU A 58 10.66 2.66 4.11
N ALA A 59 10.09 2.50 5.32
CA ALA A 59 8.77 3.03 5.67
C ALA A 59 8.83 4.56 5.78
N ALA A 60 9.91 5.11 6.34
CA ALA A 60 10.17 6.54 6.31
C ALA A 60 10.27 7.09 4.89
N SER A 61 10.93 6.37 3.97
CA SER A 61 11.02 6.77 2.56
C SER A 61 9.64 6.78 1.89
N ALA A 62 8.82 5.75 2.13
CA ALA A 62 7.45 5.70 1.60
C ALA A 62 6.59 6.84 2.16
N ASP A 63 6.66 7.11 3.46
CA ASP A 63 5.96 8.22 4.10
C ASP A 63 6.37 9.58 3.55
N GLN A 64 7.68 9.80 3.35
CA GLN A 64 8.17 11.03 2.75
C GLN A 64 7.67 11.21 1.31
N GLN A 65 7.56 10.13 0.53
CA GLN A 65 7.00 10.19 -0.82
C GLN A 65 5.50 10.53 -0.81
N VAL A 66 4.73 9.92 0.09
CA VAL A 66 3.29 10.24 0.25
C VAL A 66 3.11 11.70 0.66
N ASN A 67 3.88 12.17 1.64
CA ASN A 67 3.84 13.57 2.07
C ASN A 67 4.23 14.51 0.92
N ALA A 68 5.29 14.20 0.17
CA ALA A 68 5.72 15.02 -0.97
C ALA A 68 4.68 15.07 -2.09
N LEU A 69 4.04 13.94 -2.41
CA LEU A 69 2.97 13.87 -3.41
C LEU A 69 1.76 14.73 -3.04
N MET A 70 1.44 14.80 -1.75
CA MET A 70 0.31 15.59 -1.22
C MET A 70 0.73 16.99 -0.77
N GLY A 71 1.94 17.44 -1.11
CA GLY A 71 2.39 18.81 -0.82
C GLY A 71 2.59 19.09 0.68
N GLY A 72 2.78 18.05 1.48
CA GLY A 72 2.85 18.11 2.93
C GLY A 72 1.49 18.20 3.63
N ASN A 73 0.38 18.09 2.91
CA ASN A 73 -0.94 18.07 3.52
C ASN A 73 -1.19 16.74 4.25
N SER A 74 -1.11 16.76 5.57
CA SER A 74 -1.31 15.59 6.42
C SER A 74 -2.70 14.95 6.28
N ALA A 75 -3.74 15.73 5.98
CA ALA A 75 -5.10 15.19 5.78
C ALA A 75 -5.18 14.37 4.48
N ASP A 76 -4.62 14.90 3.38
CA ASP A 76 -4.60 14.18 2.11
C ASP A 76 -3.66 12.96 2.16
N SER A 77 -2.52 13.07 2.85
CA SER A 77 -1.65 11.91 3.12
C SER A 77 -2.37 10.82 3.91
N ALA A 78 -3.19 11.17 4.91
CA ALA A 78 -3.99 10.21 5.67
C ALA A 78 -5.03 9.48 4.78
N GLU A 79 -5.60 10.18 3.80
CA GLU A 79 -6.51 9.55 2.83
C GLU A 79 -5.80 8.53 1.91
N VAL A 80 -4.53 8.75 1.58
CA VAL A 80 -3.71 7.76 0.85
C VAL A 80 -3.51 6.50 1.67
N TYR A 81 -3.23 6.63 2.97
CA TYR A 81 -3.09 5.48 3.87
C TYR A 81 -4.41 4.73 4.06
N LYS A 82 -5.52 5.46 4.16
CA LYS A 82 -6.86 4.87 4.24
C LYS A 82 -7.18 4.05 2.99
N LEU A 83 -6.97 4.62 1.80
CA LEU A 83 -7.16 3.88 0.54
C LEU A 83 -6.26 2.64 0.49
N SER A 84 -5.01 2.75 0.95
CA SER A 84 -4.10 1.60 1.02
C SER A 84 -4.64 0.50 1.92
N SER A 85 -5.15 0.85 3.12
CA SER A 85 -5.82 -0.08 4.04
C SER A 85 -7.02 -0.79 3.37
N ASP A 86 -7.85 -0.06 2.62
CA ASP A 86 -9.03 -0.62 1.96
C ASP A 86 -8.64 -1.58 0.82
N ILE A 87 -7.52 -1.32 0.13
CA ILE A 87 -7.00 -2.20 -0.92
C ILE A 87 -6.42 -3.50 -0.33
N PHE A 88 -5.89 -3.46 0.90
CA PHE A 88 -5.28 -4.61 1.55
C PHE A 88 -6.26 -5.78 1.75
N ASP A 89 -7.56 -5.52 1.96
CA ASP A 89 -8.57 -6.57 2.04
C ASP A 89 -8.64 -7.38 0.75
N LYS A 90 -8.71 -6.67 -0.38
CA LYS A 90 -8.76 -7.31 -1.69
C LYS A 90 -7.45 -8.00 -2.02
N LEU A 91 -6.32 -7.40 -1.65
CA LEU A 91 -5.00 -8.00 -1.85
C LEU A 91 -4.86 -9.32 -1.10
N ALA A 92 -5.29 -9.37 0.16
CA ALA A 92 -5.27 -10.59 0.98
C ALA A 92 -6.25 -11.66 0.47
N GLN A 93 -7.40 -11.25 -0.05
CA GLN A 93 -8.35 -12.17 -0.69
C GLN A 93 -7.80 -12.74 -2.00
N ASP A 94 -7.28 -11.88 -2.88
CA ASP A 94 -6.73 -12.28 -4.19
C ASP A 94 -5.46 -13.14 -4.05
N SER A 95 -4.73 -13.00 -2.95
CA SER A 95 -3.58 -13.84 -2.61
C SER A 95 -3.93 -15.11 -1.83
N GLY A 96 -5.18 -15.25 -1.37
CA GLY A 96 -5.57 -16.32 -0.45
C GLY A 96 -4.79 -16.29 0.87
N GLY A 97 -4.40 -15.11 1.34
CA GLY A 97 -3.59 -14.91 2.55
C GLY A 97 -2.09 -15.17 2.37
N ASP A 98 -1.64 -15.68 1.22
CA ASP A 98 -0.21 -15.98 1.00
C ASP A 98 0.62 -14.70 0.80
N PRO A 99 1.58 -14.40 1.69
CA PRO A 99 2.44 -13.21 1.58
C PRO A 99 3.26 -13.17 0.29
N ALA A 100 3.70 -14.32 -0.24
CA ALA A 100 4.46 -14.39 -1.48
C ALA A 100 3.58 -14.04 -2.68
N ALA A 101 2.33 -14.51 -2.68
CA ALA A 101 1.33 -14.13 -3.69
C ALA A 101 0.96 -12.64 -3.58
N MET A 102 0.80 -12.09 -2.37
CA MET A 102 0.59 -10.64 -2.17
C MET A 102 1.74 -9.82 -2.76
N GLN A 103 2.98 -10.20 -2.46
CA GLN A 103 4.16 -9.54 -3.00
C GLN A 103 4.20 -9.61 -4.53
N LYS A 104 3.82 -10.75 -5.11
CA LYS A 104 3.73 -10.89 -6.56
C LYS A 104 2.68 -9.96 -7.16
N ILE A 105 1.48 -9.89 -6.57
CA ILE A 105 0.41 -8.99 -7.03
C ILE A 105 0.89 -7.54 -6.98
N LEU A 106 1.56 -7.14 -5.90
CA LEU A 106 2.12 -5.79 -5.78
C LEU A 106 3.24 -5.52 -6.80
N ALA A 107 4.14 -6.48 -7.02
CA ALA A 107 5.20 -6.34 -8.01
C ALA A 107 4.63 -6.21 -9.44
N ASP A 108 3.58 -6.95 -9.76
CA ASP A 108 2.89 -6.85 -11.05
C ASP A 108 2.10 -5.54 -11.16
N ALA A 109 1.53 -5.04 -10.05
CA ALA A 109 0.90 -3.72 -9.98
C ALA A 109 1.90 -2.58 -10.25
N MET A 110 3.13 -2.67 -9.74
CA MET A 110 4.18 -1.68 -10.01
C MET A 110 4.60 -1.64 -11.48
N LYS A 111 4.55 -2.79 -12.17
CA LYS A 111 4.85 -2.86 -13.61
C LYS A 111 3.69 -2.35 -14.47
N ASN A 112 2.46 -2.53 -14.02
CA ASN A 112 1.27 -2.09 -14.73
C ASN A 112 0.20 -1.52 -13.77
N PRO A 113 0.38 -0.26 -13.33
CA PRO A 113 -0.51 0.36 -12.35
C PRO A 113 -1.92 0.56 -12.91
N ALA A 114 -2.07 0.75 -14.23
CA ALA A 114 -3.38 0.88 -14.88
C ALA A 114 -4.17 -0.44 -14.81
N ALA A 115 -3.52 -1.58 -15.07
CA ALA A 115 -4.16 -2.89 -14.94
C ALA A 115 -4.52 -3.21 -13.48
N PHE A 116 -3.70 -2.78 -12.51
CA PHE A 116 -4.05 -2.91 -11.11
C PHE A 116 -5.26 -2.05 -10.73
N ALA A 117 -5.30 -0.79 -11.17
CA ALA A 117 -6.43 0.10 -10.93
C ALA A 117 -7.74 -0.46 -11.48
N GLN A 118 -7.71 -1.20 -12.59
CA GLN A 118 -8.91 -1.87 -13.14
C GLN A 118 -9.44 -3.00 -12.26
N LYS A 119 -8.62 -3.58 -11.37
CA LYS A 119 -9.04 -4.62 -10.43
C LYS A 119 -9.70 -4.06 -9.17
N LEU A 120 -9.58 -2.76 -8.91
CA LEU A 120 -10.14 -2.12 -7.73
C LEU A 120 -11.67 -1.97 -7.82
N SER A 121 -12.35 -1.89 -6.68
CA SER A 121 -13.79 -1.61 -6.65
C SER A 121 -14.10 -0.25 -7.29
N PRO A 122 -15.34 -0.02 -7.76
CA PRO A 122 -15.75 1.29 -8.24
C PRO A 122 -15.47 2.42 -7.24
N GLU A 123 -15.70 2.21 -5.93
CA GLU A 123 -15.40 3.24 -4.91
C GLU A 123 -13.90 3.46 -4.75
N GLN A 124 -13.10 2.38 -4.71
CA GLN A 124 -11.64 2.48 -4.60
C GLN A 124 -11.02 3.21 -5.80
N ARG A 125 -11.51 2.95 -7.02
CA ARG A 125 -11.09 3.68 -8.23
C ARG A 125 -11.48 5.14 -8.19
N ALA A 126 -12.69 5.45 -7.71
CA ALA A 126 -13.14 6.83 -7.57
C ALA A 126 -12.25 7.60 -6.58
N LYS A 127 -11.95 7.00 -5.42
CA LYS A 127 -11.07 7.61 -4.42
C LYS A 127 -9.63 7.76 -4.91
N LEU A 128 -9.12 6.77 -5.64
CA LEU A 128 -7.81 6.87 -6.30
C LEU A 128 -7.77 8.05 -7.29
N GLY A 129 -8.83 8.24 -8.08
CA GLY A 129 -8.95 9.36 -9.01
C GLY A 129 -9.00 10.72 -8.31
N GLU A 130 -9.74 10.82 -7.20
CA GLU A 130 -9.79 12.03 -6.37
C GLU A 130 -8.40 12.38 -5.80
N LEU A 131 -7.71 11.40 -5.23
CA LEU A 131 -6.35 11.58 -4.69
C LEU A 131 -5.34 11.94 -5.77
N ALA A 132 -5.47 11.36 -6.96
CA ALA A 132 -4.65 11.72 -8.11
C ALA A 132 -4.87 13.19 -8.51
N GLY A 133 -6.13 13.64 -8.57
CA GLY A 133 -6.46 15.04 -8.85
C GLY A 133 -5.88 16.00 -7.80
N LYS A 134 -5.95 15.64 -6.51
CA LYS A 134 -5.28 16.39 -5.43
C LYS A 134 -3.76 16.45 -5.61
N ALA A 135 -3.13 15.31 -5.95
CA ALA A 135 -1.69 15.25 -6.23
C ALA A 135 -1.26 16.14 -7.40
N GLU A 136 -2.07 16.20 -8.45
CA GLU A 136 -1.82 17.03 -9.63
C GLU A 136 -1.95 18.52 -9.30
N ALA A 137 -2.93 18.89 -8.47
CA ALA A 137 -3.11 20.28 -8.01
C ALA A 137 -1.95 20.78 -7.13
N VAL A 138 -1.24 19.86 -6.46
CA VAL A 138 -0.04 20.16 -5.65
C VAL A 138 1.18 20.45 -6.53
N LYS A 139 1.31 19.80 -7.70
CA LYS A 139 2.40 20.14 -8.63
C LYS A 139 2.17 21.56 -9.13
N PRO A 140 3.15 22.48 -9.02
CA PRO A 140 3.03 23.77 -9.69
C PRO A 140 2.84 23.45 -11.16
N SER A 141 1.71 23.93 -11.73
CA SER A 141 1.40 23.82 -13.14
C SER A 141 2.62 24.31 -13.91
N ALA A 142 3.44 23.37 -14.42
CA ALA A 142 4.53 23.69 -15.32
C ALA A 142 3.85 24.28 -16.55
N SER A 143 3.95 25.61 -16.65
CA SER A 143 3.36 26.44 -17.68
C SER A 143 3.54 25.78 -19.04
N ARG A 144 2.41 25.50 -19.69
CA ARG A 144 2.32 25.16 -21.10
C ARG A 144 3.02 26.29 -21.88
N PRO A 145 4.10 26.05 -22.64
CA PRO A 145 4.47 26.97 -23.71
C PRO A 145 3.40 26.93 -24.81
#